data_AF-A0A6S7A4E6-F1
#
_entry.id   AF-A0A6S7A4E6-F1
#
_cell.length_a   1.000
_cell.length_b   1.000
_cell.length_c   1.000
_cell.angle_alpha   90.00
_cell.angle_beta   90.00
_cell.angle_gamma   90.00
#
_symmetry.space_group_name_H-M   'P 1'
#
loop_
_entity.id
_entity.type
_entity.pdbx_description
1 polymer ?
#
loop_
_entity_poly.entity_id
_entity_poly.type
_entity_poly.pdbx_seq_one_letter_code
_entity_poly.pdbx_strand_id
1 'polypeptide(L)'
;MKRSILVACTTLMMAGLPAAHAAQPAPAIGLPQMPDGECNLPESVRNAVSAQLAQGQMPRAAVRADVAVWRASGMSQLSRARPLPDVYSERYREHYATYLRMRGGPEFAAAFCQALRDAQ
;
A
#
# COMPACT_ATOMS: atom_id res chain seq x y z
N MET A 1 -14.57 62.88 38.29
CA MET A 1 -15.17 62.97 36.94
C MET A 1 -14.59 61.81 36.12
N LYS A 2 -15.29 60.67 36.02
CA LYS A 2 -15.88 60.11 34.77
C LYS A 2 -14.93 60.27 33.55
N ARG A 3 -14.43 59.19 32.95
CA ARG A 3 -15.19 58.34 32.01
C ARG A 3 -14.60 56.94 31.81
N SER A 4 -15.49 55.95 31.86
CA SER A 4 -15.29 54.56 31.43
C SER A 4 -15.29 54.44 29.90
N ILE A 5 -14.46 53.57 29.34
CA ILE A 5 -14.57 53.10 27.95
C ILE A 5 -14.65 51.58 27.98
N LEU A 6 -15.86 51.06 27.69
CA LEU A 6 -16.09 49.67 27.36
C LEU A 6 -15.49 49.40 25.97
N VAL A 7 -14.59 48.43 25.86
CA VAL A 7 -14.21 47.85 24.57
C VAL A 7 -15.08 46.62 24.34
N ALA A 8 -15.97 46.75 23.37
CA ALA A 8 -16.84 45.68 22.89
C ALA A 8 -15.98 44.55 22.31
N CYS A 9 -16.15 43.36 22.87
CA CYS A 9 -15.56 42.13 22.38
C CYS A 9 -16.31 41.72 21.10
N THR A 10 -15.80 42.14 19.94
CA THR A 10 -16.32 41.72 18.64
C THR A 10 -15.87 40.30 18.37
N THR A 11 -16.77 39.35 18.52
CA THR A 11 -16.58 37.94 18.19
C THR A 11 -16.28 37.81 16.69
N LEU A 12 -15.02 37.51 16.37
CA LEU A 12 -14.59 37.18 15.03
C LEU A 12 -15.18 35.80 14.69
N MET A 13 -16.20 35.74 13.84
CA MET A 13 -16.64 34.49 13.21
C MET A 13 -15.49 33.99 12.32
N MET A 14 -14.76 33.00 12.81
CA MET A 14 -13.85 32.19 12.00
C MET A 14 -14.70 31.39 11.01
N ALA A 15 -14.78 31.89 9.77
CA ALA A 15 -15.22 31.11 8.64
C ALA A 15 -14.30 29.87 8.52
N GLY A 16 -14.88 28.69 8.74
CA GLY A 16 -14.17 27.42 8.64
C GLY A 16 -13.57 27.26 7.25
N LEU A 17 -12.25 27.29 7.17
CA LEU A 17 -11.50 26.81 6.00
C LEU A 17 -11.90 25.35 5.75
N PRO A 18 -12.27 24.96 4.52
CA PRO A 18 -12.41 23.55 4.21
C PRO A 18 -11.05 22.90 4.46
N ALA A 19 -11.03 21.86 5.30
CA ALA A 19 -9.83 21.07 5.51
C ALA A 19 -9.31 20.62 4.14
N ALA A 20 -8.16 21.17 3.74
CA ALA A 20 -7.40 20.60 2.64
C ALA A 20 -7.29 19.11 2.95
N HIS A 21 -7.84 18.26 2.07
CA HIS A 21 -7.62 16.83 2.15
C HIS A 21 -6.12 16.62 2.01
N ALA A 22 -5.42 16.55 3.15
CA ALA A 22 -4.02 16.19 3.18
C ALA A 22 -3.91 14.87 2.42
N ALA A 23 -3.00 14.81 1.45
CA ALA A 23 -2.70 13.57 0.76
C ALA A 23 -2.40 12.51 1.82
N GLN A 24 -3.34 11.57 2.02
CA GLN A 24 -3.13 10.48 2.95
C GLN A 24 -1.91 9.70 2.43
N PRO A 25 -0.94 9.37 3.30
CA PRO A 25 0.17 8.52 2.88
C PRO A 25 -0.43 7.24 2.27
N ALA A 26 0.11 6.81 1.14
CA ALA A 26 -0.30 5.54 0.55
C ALA A 26 -0.23 4.46 1.64
N PRO A 27 -1.25 3.60 1.79
CA PRO A 27 -1.27 2.60 2.84
C PRO A 27 0.04 1.81 2.78
N ALA A 28 0.71 1.71 3.92
CA ALA A 28 1.94 0.95 4.01
C ALA A 28 1.65 -0.46 3.52
N ILE A 29 2.42 -0.88 2.54
CA ILE A 29 2.41 -2.22 1.96
C ILE A 29 2.86 -3.16 3.08
N GLY A 30 1.89 -3.72 3.81
CA GLY A 30 2.13 -4.60 4.94
C GLY A 30 2.79 -5.89 4.52
N LEU A 31 3.29 -6.63 5.52
CA LEU A 31 3.68 -8.02 5.35
C LEU A 31 2.47 -8.81 4.82
N PRO A 32 2.67 -9.71 3.86
CA PRO A 32 1.59 -10.52 3.36
C PRO A 32 1.12 -11.49 4.44
N GLN A 33 -0.16 -11.82 4.40
CA GLN A 33 -0.68 -12.94 5.19
C GLN A 33 -0.50 -14.24 4.41
N MET A 34 -0.35 -15.34 5.13
CA MET A 34 -0.30 -16.67 4.52
C MET A 34 -1.70 -16.98 3.94
N PRO A 35 -1.85 -17.36 2.65
CA PRO A 35 -3.16 -17.65 2.08
C PRO A 35 -3.75 -18.91 2.73
N ASP A 36 -4.94 -18.80 3.32
CA ASP A 36 -5.57 -19.91 4.03
C ASP A 36 -5.97 -21.04 3.07
N GLY A 37 -5.42 -22.24 3.25
CA GLY A 37 -5.90 -23.47 2.59
C GLY A 37 -5.79 -23.55 1.06
N GLU A 38 -5.48 -22.45 0.37
CA GLU A 38 -5.44 -22.39 -1.10
C GLU A 38 -4.11 -22.91 -1.67
N CYS A 39 -3.02 -22.73 -0.93
CA CYS A 39 -1.74 -23.31 -1.32
C CYS A 39 -1.66 -24.76 -0.79
N ASN A 40 -1.81 -25.76 -1.66
CA ASN A 40 -1.46 -27.15 -1.34
C ASN A 40 0.06 -27.28 -1.09
N LEU A 41 0.48 -26.93 0.12
CA LEU A 41 1.87 -26.91 0.58
C LEU A 41 2.08 -27.90 1.73
N PRO A 42 3.29 -28.45 1.90
CA PRO A 42 3.65 -29.19 3.10
C PRO A 42 3.52 -28.32 4.35
N GLU A 43 3.12 -28.93 5.46
CA GLU A 43 2.96 -28.23 6.73
C GLU A 43 4.26 -27.58 7.24
N SER A 44 5.40 -28.25 7.02
CA SER A 44 6.72 -27.71 7.37
C SER A 44 7.01 -26.36 6.69
N VAL A 45 6.63 -26.21 5.43
CA VAL A 45 6.82 -24.97 4.67
C VAL A 45 5.89 -23.88 5.18
N ARG A 46 4.61 -24.20 5.42
CA ARG A 46 3.67 -23.24 6.03
C ARG A 46 4.20 -22.72 7.37
N ASN A 47 4.67 -23.61 8.23
CA ASN A 47 5.17 -23.25 9.56
C ASN A 47 6.43 -22.36 9.47
N ALA A 48 7.35 -22.67 8.57
CA ALA A 48 8.56 -21.86 8.36
C ALA A 48 8.22 -20.44 7.87
N VAL A 49 7.30 -20.32 6.91
CA VAL A 49 6.86 -19.01 6.38
C VAL A 49 6.12 -18.21 7.46
N SER A 50 5.21 -18.84 8.20
CA SER A 50 4.51 -18.20 9.30
C SER A 50 5.48 -17.70 10.38
N ALA A 51 6.52 -18.47 10.70
CA ALA A 51 7.55 -18.05 11.65
C ALA A 51 8.35 -16.83 11.14
N GLN A 52 8.69 -16.78 9.85
CA GLN A 52 9.34 -15.61 9.24
C GLN A 52 8.46 -14.37 9.33
N LEU A 53 7.18 -14.49 8.96
CA LEU A 53 6.22 -13.39 9.01
C LEU A 53 6.00 -12.90 10.45
N ALA A 54 5.93 -13.80 11.43
CA ALA A 54 5.81 -13.45 12.85
C ALA A 54 7.05 -12.70 13.38
N GLN A 55 8.23 -12.95 12.81
CA GLN A 55 9.46 -12.21 13.09
C GLN A 55 9.56 -10.89 12.31
N GLY A 56 8.53 -10.53 11.54
CA GLY A 56 8.54 -9.33 10.70
C GLY A 56 9.40 -9.48 9.44
N GLN A 57 9.84 -10.68 9.10
CA GLN A 57 10.68 -10.93 7.93
C GLN A 57 9.82 -11.16 6.69
N MET A 58 10.23 -10.56 5.57
CA MET A 58 9.60 -10.77 4.27
C MET A 58 10.12 -12.07 3.64
N PRO A 59 9.27 -13.09 3.41
CA PRO A 59 9.69 -14.31 2.72
C PRO A 59 10.11 -14.01 1.29
N ARG A 60 11.13 -14.70 0.77
CA ARG A 60 11.57 -14.52 -0.63
C ARG A 60 10.45 -14.78 -1.64
N ALA A 61 9.58 -15.76 -1.35
CA ALA A 61 8.42 -16.06 -2.19
C ALA A 61 7.40 -14.91 -2.22
N ALA A 62 7.22 -14.18 -1.13
CA ALA A 62 6.38 -12.98 -1.10
C ALA A 62 6.95 -11.86 -1.97
N VAL A 63 8.27 -11.64 -1.92
CA VAL A 63 8.94 -10.67 -2.81
C VAL A 63 8.74 -11.04 -4.29
N ARG A 64 8.81 -12.33 -4.62
CA ARG A 64 8.55 -12.82 -5.99
C ARG A 64 7.10 -12.56 -6.41
N ALA A 65 6.14 -12.78 -5.52
CA ALA A 65 4.73 -12.47 -5.75
C ALA A 65 4.50 -10.97 -5.98
N ASP A 66 5.09 -10.12 -5.14
CA ASP A 66 5.05 -8.66 -5.29
C ASP A 66 5.58 -8.22 -6.67
N VAL A 67 6.72 -8.78 -7.12
CA VAL A 67 7.27 -8.52 -8.45
C VAL A 67 6.33 -8.99 -9.57
N ALA A 68 5.64 -10.11 -9.40
CA ALA A 68 4.68 -10.61 -10.38
C ALA A 68 3.48 -9.67 -10.54
N VAL A 69 2.85 -9.27 -9.43
CA VAL A 69 1.70 -8.34 -9.47
C VAL A 69 2.12 -6.93 -9.90
N TRP A 70 3.34 -6.49 -9.55
CA TRP A 70 3.92 -5.23 -10.04
C TRP A 70 4.13 -5.24 -11.56
N ARG A 71 4.53 -6.36 -12.16
CA ARG A 71 4.62 -6.48 -13.62
C ARG A 71 3.24 -6.48 -14.26
N ALA A 72 2.32 -7.27 -13.72
CA ALA A 72 0.99 -7.46 -14.28
C ALA A 72 0.11 -6.18 -14.21
N SER A 73 0.30 -5.35 -13.19
CA SER A 73 -0.35 -4.02 -13.08
C SER A 73 0.17 -2.98 -14.07
N GLY A 74 1.26 -3.28 -14.77
CA GLY A 74 1.90 -2.39 -15.74
C GLY A 74 2.88 -1.37 -15.15
N MET A 75 3.09 -1.38 -13.83
CA MET A 75 4.10 -0.55 -13.17
C MET A 75 5.52 -0.80 -13.74
N SER A 76 5.79 -2.01 -14.22
CA SER A 76 7.07 -2.35 -14.84
C SER A 76 7.39 -1.63 -16.14
N GLN A 77 6.36 -1.21 -16.90
CA GLN A 77 6.59 -0.43 -18.11
C GLN A 77 6.90 1.02 -17.75
N LEU A 78 6.23 1.56 -16.72
CA LEU A 78 6.50 2.89 -16.20
C LEU A 78 7.93 3.01 -15.65
N SER A 79 8.40 2.05 -14.87
CA SER A 79 9.75 2.12 -14.27
C SER A 79 10.90 2.04 -15.27
N ARG A 80 10.66 1.47 -16.46
CA ARG A 80 11.66 1.32 -17.53
C ARG A 80 11.66 2.50 -18.50
N ALA A 81 10.68 3.40 -18.40
CA ALA A 81 10.58 4.56 -19.27
C ALA A 81 11.76 5.52 -19.09
N ARG A 82 12.10 6.24 -20.17
CA ARG A 82 13.05 7.35 -20.19
C ARG A 82 12.36 8.52 -20.90
N PRO A 83 12.17 9.67 -20.23
CA PRO A 83 12.45 9.95 -18.81
C PRO A 83 11.61 9.09 -17.86
N LEU A 84 11.96 9.09 -16.57
CA LEU A 84 11.13 8.45 -15.55
C LEU A 84 9.71 9.06 -15.56
N PRO A 85 8.69 8.25 -15.28
CA PRO A 85 7.31 8.71 -15.28
C PRO A 85 7.10 9.72 -14.15
N ASP A 86 6.30 10.75 -14.42
CA ASP A 86 5.80 11.61 -13.36
C ASP A 86 4.87 10.78 -12.44
N VAL A 87 5.27 10.67 -11.17
CA VAL A 87 4.52 9.92 -10.15
C VAL A 87 3.19 10.58 -9.77
N TYR A 88 2.99 11.84 -10.14
CA TYR A 88 1.72 12.55 -9.97
C TYR A 88 0.80 12.43 -11.19
N SER A 89 1.30 11.89 -12.31
CA SER A 89 0.51 11.71 -13.52
C SER A 89 -0.68 10.77 -13.29
N GLU A 90 -1.78 11.04 -13.98
CA GLU A 90 -2.97 10.18 -13.98
C GLU A 90 -2.59 8.73 -14.32
N ARG A 91 -1.80 8.55 -15.39
CA ARG A 91 -1.29 7.25 -15.81
C ARG A 91 -0.56 6.51 -14.69
N TYR A 92 0.34 7.16 -13.96
CA TYR A 92 1.04 6.51 -12.85
C TYR A 92 0.06 6.08 -11.75
N ARG A 93 -0.88 6.97 -11.38
CA ARG A 93 -1.89 6.70 -10.35
C ARG A 93 -2.79 5.51 -10.72
N GLU A 94 -3.18 5.39 -11.97
CA GLU A 94 -3.99 4.26 -12.48
C GLU A 94 -3.26 2.92 -12.34
N HIS A 95 -2.01 2.84 -12.82
CA HIS A 95 -1.19 1.63 -12.70
C HIS A 95 -0.89 1.30 -11.23
N TYR A 96 -0.65 2.31 -10.39
CA TYR A 96 -0.41 2.12 -8.97
C TYR A 96 -1.66 1.65 -8.22
N ALA A 97 -2.83 2.18 -8.52
CA ALA A 97 -4.10 1.70 -7.96
C ALA A 97 -4.37 0.25 -8.37
N THR A 98 -4.07 -0.10 -9.62
CA THR A 98 -4.16 -1.49 -10.11
C THR A 98 -3.20 -2.41 -9.35
N TYR A 99 -1.96 -1.99 -9.13
CA TYR A 99 -0.99 -2.72 -8.33
C TYR A 99 -1.50 -2.97 -6.90
N LEU A 100 -2.03 -1.95 -6.22
CA LEU A 100 -2.56 -2.09 -4.86
C LEU A 100 -3.75 -3.05 -4.81
N ARG A 101 -4.66 -2.98 -5.80
CA ARG A 101 -5.79 -3.91 -5.92
C ARG A 101 -5.30 -5.35 -6.06
N MET A 102 -4.35 -5.61 -6.97
CA MET A 102 -3.82 -6.95 -7.20
C MET A 102 -3.02 -7.48 -6.01
N ARG A 103 -2.26 -6.60 -5.34
CA ARG A 103 -1.47 -6.95 -4.16
C ARG A 103 -2.34 -7.38 -2.98
N GLY A 104 -3.49 -6.74 -2.79
CA GLY A 104 -4.48 -7.14 -1.80
C GLY A 104 -5.47 -8.21 -2.27
N GLY A 105 -5.33 -8.68 -3.52
CA GLY A 105 -6.28 -9.56 -4.19
C GLY A 105 -5.80 -11.02 -4.31
N PRO A 106 -6.64 -11.88 -4.90
CA PRO A 106 -6.30 -13.28 -5.16
C PRO A 106 -5.10 -13.43 -6.10
N GLU A 107 -4.81 -12.42 -6.94
CA GLU A 107 -3.65 -12.46 -7.84
C GLU A 107 -2.33 -12.55 -7.07
N PHE A 108 -2.21 -11.83 -5.95
CA PHE A 108 -1.03 -11.93 -5.08
C PHE A 108 -0.96 -13.28 -4.37
N ALA A 109 -2.07 -13.76 -3.80
CA ALA A 109 -2.12 -15.06 -3.13
C ALA A 109 -1.70 -16.20 -4.06
N ALA A 110 -2.24 -16.22 -5.29
CA ALA A 110 -1.87 -17.21 -6.30
C ALA A 110 -0.38 -17.14 -6.67
N ALA A 111 0.16 -15.93 -6.91
CA ALA A 111 1.57 -15.74 -7.20
C ALA A 111 2.48 -16.16 -6.02
N PHE A 112 2.04 -15.91 -4.79
CA PHE A 112 2.76 -16.30 -3.59
C PHE A 112 2.76 -17.83 -3.40
N CYS A 113 1.61 -18.50 -3.57
CA CYS A 113 1.52 -19.96 -3.57
C CYS A 113 2.46 -20.57 -4.63
N GLN A 114 2.46 -20.02 -5.85
CA GLN A 114 3.32 -20.51 -6.92
C GLN A 114 4.80 -20.36 -6.55
N ALA A 115 5.20 -19.19 -6.05
CA ALA A 115 6.58 -18.94 -5.65
C ALA A 115 7.04 -19.82 -4.48
N LEU A 116 6.12 -20.24 -3.59
CA LEU A 116 6.41 -21.19 -2.51
C LEU A 116 6.60 -22.62 -3.05
N ARG A 117 5.84 -23.02 -4.07
CA ARG A 117 6.02 -24.32 -4.73
C ARG A 117 7.33 -24.41 -5.50
N ASP A 118 7.70 -23.34 -6.21
CA ASP A 118 8.94 -23.28 -7.00
C ASP A 118 10.22 -23.26 -6.13
N ALA A 119 10.09 -23.04 -4.83
CA ALA A 119 11.20 -22.95 -3.89
C ALA A 119 11.51 -24.28 -3.16
N GLN A 120 10.72 -25.33 -3.40
CA GLN A 120 10.94 -26.68 -2.87
C GLN A 120 11.72 -27.54 -3.86
#